data_AF-A0A2Y9HIM4-F1
#
_entry.id   AF-A0A2Y9HIM4-F1
#
_cell.length_a   1.000
_cell.length_b   1.000
_cell.length_c   1.000
_cell.angle_alpha   90.00
_cell.angle_beta   90.00
_cell.angle_gamma   90.00
#
_symmetry.space_group_name_H-M   'P 1'
#
loop_
_entity.id
_entity.type
_entity.pdbx_description
1 polymer ?
#
loop_
_entity_poly.entity_id
_entity_poly.type
_entity_poly.pdbx_seq_one_letter_code
_entity_poly.pdbx_strand_id
1 'polypeptide(L)'
;MAQSVNITELNLPQLEMLKNQLDQEVDSMYVPGKLHDVEHVLIHVGTGYYVEKTAKDAKDFFKRKKDLLTKQMEKTQPALQEKRAMKQAVMEMMSQKIQ
;
A
#
# COMPACT_ATOMS: atom_id res chain seq x y z
N MET A 1 -14.29 -30.27 14.28
CA MET A 1 -15.52 -30.59 13.51
C MET A 1 -15.44 -29.74 12.25
N ALA A 2 -15.18 -30.33 11.08
CA ALA A 2 -15.10 -29.57 9.84
C ALA A 2 -16.52 -29.38 9.30
N GLN A 3 -17.03 -28.15 9.33
CA GLN A 3 -18.32 -27.82 8.74
C GLN A 3 -18.11 -27.68 7.22
N SER A 4 -18.67 -28.60 6.44
CA SER A 4 -18.64 -28.54 4.99
C SER A 4 -19.60 -27.46 4.50
N VAL A 5 -19.07 -26.38 3.91
CA VAL A 5 -19.87 -25.33 3.26
C VAL A 5 -20.00 -25.66 1.77
N ASN A 6 -21.22 -25.78 1.26
CA ASN A 6 -21.45 -26.03 -0.16
C ASN A 6 -21.41 -24.71 -0.95
N ILE A 7 -20.30 -24.48 -1.66
CA ILE A 7 -19.99 -23.20 -2.32
C ILE A 7 -20.94 -22.92 -3.49
N THR A 8 -21.57 -23.94 -4.08
CA THR A 8 -22.50 -23.78 -5.22
C THR A 8 -23.88 -23.23 -4.83
N GLU A 9 -24.20 -23.19 -3.54
CA GLU A 9 -25.49 -22.72 -3.02
C GLU A 9 -25.43 -21.27 -2.49
N LEU A 10 -24.24 -20.66 -2.48
CA LEU A 10 -24.01 -19.32 -1.94
C LEU A 10 -24.30 -18.24 -2.98
N ASN A 11 -24.91 -17.14 -2.54
CA ASN A 11 -25.05 -15.94 -3.36
C ASN A 11 -23.73 -15.12 -3.38
N LEU A 12 -23.59 -14.22 -4.36
CA LEU A 12 -22.37 -13.40 -4.53
C LEU A 12 -21.91 -12.70 -3.23
N PRO A 13 -22.78 -12.04 -2.45
CA PRO A 13 -22.38 -11.42 -1.18
C PRO A 13 -21.82 -12.40 -0.15
N GLN A 14 -22.42 -13.59 -0.04
CA GLN A 14 -21.92 -14.64 0.87
C GLN A 14 -20.57 -15.18 0.43
N LEU A 15 -20.32 -15.29 -0.87
CA LEU A 15 -19.03 -15.72 -1.42
C LEU A 15 -17.92 -14.69 -1.17
N GLU A 16 -18.23 -13.38 -1.27
CA GLU A 16 -17.28 -12.32 -0.90
C GLU A 16 -16.96 -12.33 0.59
N MET A 17 -17.96 -12.51 1.46
CA MET A 17 -17.74 -12.65 2.90
C MET A 17 -16.86 -13.85 3.22
N LEU A 18 -17.13 -15.00 2.60
CA LEU A 18 -16.35 -16.22 2.79
C LEU A 18 -14.91 -16.02 2.30
N LYS A 19 -14.72 -15.40 1.13
CA LYS A 19 -13.38 -15.06 0.61
C LYS A 19 -12.59 -14.20 1.60
N ASN A 20 -13.21 -13.14 2.12
CA ASN A 20 -12.54 -12.24 3.07
C ASN A 20 -12.19 -12.95 4.39
N GLN A 21 -13.04 -13.87 4.85
CA GLN A 21 -12.74 -14.70 6.02
C GLN A 21 -11.56 -15.64 5.76
N LEU A 22 -11.52 -16.32 4.60
CA LEU A 22 -10.38 -17.18 4.24
C LEU A 22 -9.09 -16.39 4.09
N ASP A 23 -9.13 -15.20 3.48
CA ASP A 23 -7.95 -14.34 3.34
C ASP A 23 -7.37 -13.99 4.73
N GLN A 24 -8.22 -13.71 5.72
CA GLN A 24 -7.78 -13.48 7.11
C GLN A 24 -7.23 -14.73 7.79
N GLU A 25 -7.87 -15.88 7.60
CA GLU A 25 -7.40 -17.13 8.21
C GLU A 25 -6.05 -17.56 7.63
N VAL A 26 -5.87 -17.44 6.31
CA VAL A 26 -4.59 -17.76 5.63
C VAL A 26 -3.47 -16.83 6.10
N ASP A 27 -3.75 -15.55 6.34
CA ASP A 27 -2.76 -14.60 6.87
C ASP A 27 -2.31 -14.94 8.31
N SER A 28 -3.10 -15.72 9.05
CA SER A 28 -2.77 -16.17 10.41
C SER A 28 -1.97 -17.49 10.46
N MET A 29 -1.81 -18.18 9.34
CA MET A 29 -1.07 -19.45 9.26
C MET A 29 0.42 -19.21 8.97
N TYR A 30 1.29 -19.64 9.91
CA TYR A 30 2.75 -19.55 9.75
C TYR A 30 3.40 -20.93 9.62
N VAL A 31 4.39 -21.04 8.72
CA VAL A 31 5.20 -22.26 8.54
C VAL A 31 6.59 -22.03 9.13
N PRO A 32 7.11 -22.91 10.02
CA PRO A 32 8.45 -22.76 10.56
C PRO A 32 9.51 -23.01 9.48
N GLY A 33 10.55 -22.18 9.46
CA GLY A 33 11.66 -22.27 8.51
C GLY A 33 12.98 -21.80 9.13
N LYS A 34 14.10 -22.15 8.49
CA LYS A 34 15.44 -21.70 8.89
C LYS A 34 16.00 -20.74 7.84
N LEU A 35 16.57 -19.63 8.30
CA LEU A 35 17.24 -18.66 7.45
C LEU A 35 18.64 -19.17 7.09
N HIS A 36 18.94 -19.23 5.79
CA HIS A 36 20.19 -19.78 5.28
C HIS A 36 21.18 -18.68 4.87
N ASP A 37 20.69 -17.61 4.23
CA ASP A 37 21.50 -16.50 3.77
C ASP A 37 20.87 -15.17 4.21
N VAL A 38 21.71 -14.31 4.81
CA VAL A 38 21.36 -12.96 5.27
C VAL A 38 22.02 -11.87 4.43
N GLU A 39 22.99 -12.26 3.59
CA GLU A 39 23.78 -11.35 2.80
C GLU A 39 23.07 -11.01 1.49
N HIS A 40 22.33 -11.95 0.90
CA HIS A 40 21.58 -11.73 -0.33
C HIS A 40 20.08 -11.59 -0.06
N VAL A 41 19.50 -10.52 -0.61
CA VAL A 41 18.08 -10.19 -0.47
C VAL A 41 17.45 -9.94 -1.83
N LEU A 42 16.20 -10.37 -1.97
CA LEU A 42 15.42 -10.16 -3.18
C LEU A 42 14.72 -8.80 -3.13
N ILE A 43 14.92 -7.95 -4.13
CA ILE A 43 14.32 -6.62 -4.22
C ILE A 43 13.41 -6.53 -5.44
N HIS A 44 12.16 -6.08 -5.23
CA HIS A 44 11.25 -5.74 -6.32
C HIS A 44 11.60 -4.37 -6.91
N VAL A 45 12.02 -4.37 -8.18
CA VAL A 45 12.46 -3.15 -8.89
C VAL A 45 11.35 -2.47 -9.68
N GLY A 46 10.23 -3.15 -9.92
CA GLY A 46 9.12 -2.66 -10.74
C GLY A 46 8.72 -3.66 -11.82
N THR A 47 7.57 -3.43 -12.46
CA THR A 47 7.06 -4.23 -13.61
C THR A 47 7.04 -5.75 -13.41
N GLY A 48 6.95 -6.22 -12.15
CA GLY A 48 6.96 -7.65 -11.82
C GLY A 48 8.35 -8.29 -11.76
N TYR A 49 9.44 -7.51 -11.86
CA TYR A 49 10.81 -8.03 -11.80
C TYR A 49 11.39 -7.96 -10.40
N TYR A 50 12.11 -9.03 -10.05
CA TYR A 50 12.85 -9.17 -8.80
C TYR A 50 14.33 -9.36 -9.10
N VAL A 51 15.18 -8.67 -8.35
CA VAL A 51 16.63 -8.73 -8.50
C VAL A 51 17.24 -9.06 -7.16
N GLU A 52 18.12 -10.05 -7.14
CA GLU A 52 18.93 -10.38 -5.97
C GLU A 52 20.05 -9.35 -5.81
N LYS A 53 20.16 -8.81 -4.59
CA LYS A 53 21.15 -7.79 -4.23
C LYS A 53 21.74 -8.12 -2.87
N THR A 54 22.98 -7.70 -2.66
CA THR A 54 23.58 -7.74 -1.34
C THR A 54 22.84 -6.80 -0.37
N ALA A 55 22.80 -7.14 0.91
CA ALA A 55 22.11 -6.38 1.95
C ALA A 55 22.59 -4.92 2.04
N LYS A 56 23.86 -4.65 1.70
CA LYS A 56 24.42 -3.29 1.61
C LYS A 56 23.80 -2.49 0.47
N ASP A 57 23.83 -3.04 -0.75
CA ASP A 57 23.23 -2.43 -1.94
C ASP A 57 21.72 -2.23 -1.79
N ALA A 58 21.05 -3.16 -1.09
CA ALA A 58 19.64 -3.06 -0.76
C ALA A 58 19.33 -1.84 0.11
N LYS A 59 20.15 -1.59 1.15
CA LYS A 59 20.02 -0.41 2.00
C LYS A 59 20.16 0.88 1.20
N ASP A 60 21.14 0.94 0.30
CA ASP A 60 21.36 2.10 -0.56
C ASP A 60 20.24 2.29 -1.59
N PHE A 61 19.68 1.19 -2.13
CA PHE A 61 18.50 1.22 -2.98
C PHE A 61 17.29 1.81 -2.25
N PHE A 62 16.97 1.32 -1.04
CA PHE A 62 15.86 1.83 -0.26
C PHE A 62 16.08 3.27 0.20
N LYS A 63 17.31 3.65 0.54
CA LYS A 63 17.65 5.05 0.88
C LYS A 63 17.35 5.98 -0.29
N ARG A 64 17.84 5.66 -1.49
CA ARG A 64 17.55 6.43 -2.71
C ARG A 64 16.04 6.51 -3.00
N LYS A 65 15.30 5.42 -2.81
CA LYS A 65 13.85 5.39 -3.02
C LYS A 65 13.11 6.30 -2.03
N LYS A 66 13.50 6.29 -0.75
CA LYS A 66 12.97 7.22 0.26
C LYS A 66 13.25 8.67 -0.13
N ASP A 67 14.50 8.99 -0.47
CA ASP A 67 14.90 10.35 -0.84
C ASP A 67 14.12 10.86 -2.07
N LEU A 68 13.87 9.99 -3.04
CA LEU A 68 13.06 10.30 -4.22
C LEU A 68 11.61 10.61 -3.82
N LEU A 69 10.99 9.77 -2.97
CA LEU A 69 9.64 10.01 -2.47
C LEU A 69 9.54 11.32 -1.68
N THR A 70 10.49 11.57 -0.77
CA THR A 70 10.54 12.81 0.01
C THR A 70 10.63 14.04 -0.88
N LYS A 71 11.52 14.04 -1.88
CA LYS A 71 11.62 15.14 -2.85
C LYS A 71 10.34 15.35 -3.66
N GLN A 72 9.63 14.27 -4.00
CA GLN A 72 8.35 14.37 -4.71
C GLN A 72 7.25 14.97 -3.82
N MET A 73 7.22 14.60 -2.53
CA MET A 73 6.31 15.19 -1.55
C MET A 73 6.60 16.69 -1.36
N GLU A 74 7.87 17.06 -1.15
CA GLU A 74 8.30 18.45 -0.97
C GLU A 74 7.93 19.32 -2.17
N LYS A 75 8.09 18.83 -3.41
CA LYS A 75 7.68 19.56 -4.62
C LYS A 75 6.17 19.75 -4.72
N THR A 76 5.40 18.78 -4.25
CA THR A 76 3.93 18.80 -4.38
C THR A 76 3.28 19.64 -3.28
N GLN A 77 3.92 19.77 -2.12
CA GLN A 77 3.36 20.41 -0.94
C GLN A 77 3.02 21.91 -1.13
N PRO A 78 3.84 22.75 -1.78
CA PRO A 78 3.49 24.14 -2.05
C PRO A 78 2.26 24.26 -2.95
N ALA A 79 2.20 23.49 -4.05
CA ALA A 79 1.06 23.49 -4.97
C ALA A 79 -0.24 23.09 -4.26
N LEU A 80 -0.17 22.14 -3.32
CA LEU A 80 -1.30 21.75 -2.49
C LEU A 80 -1.75 22.87 -1.54
N GLN A 81 -0.80 23.56 -0.89
CA GLN A 81 -1.12 24.68 -0.01
C GLN A 81 -1.74 25.85 -0.77
N GLU A 82 -1.20 26.19 -1.95
CA GLU A 82 -1.74 27.23 -2.82
C GLU A 82 -3.17 26.89 -3.27
N LYS A 83 -3.42 25.65 -3.72
CA LYS A 83 -4.78 25.19 -4.07
C LYS A 83 -5.75 25.26 -2.89
N ARG A 84 -5.29 24.95 -1.67
CA ARG A 84 -6.10 25.09 -0.45
C ARG A 84 -6.42 26.56 -0.13
N ALA A 85 -5.43 27.43 -0.19
CA ALA A 85 -5.62 28.87 0.03
C ALA A 85 -6.59 29.47 -1.00
N MET A 86 -6.41 29.12 -2.28
CA MET A 86 -7.30 29.55 -3.36
C MET A 86 -8.75 29.08 -3.12
N LYS A 87 -8.93 27.81 -2.74
CA LYS A 87 -10.27 27.28 -2.41
C LYS A 87 -10.90 28.07 -1.26
N GLN A 88 -10.13 28.37 -0.21
CA GLN A 88 -10.62 29.12 0.94
C GLN A 88 -11.06 30.54 0.56
N ALA A 89 -10.25 31.25 -0.23
CA ALA A 89 -10.58 32.59 -0.72
C ALA A 89 -11.87 32.61 -1.57
N VAL A 90 -12.06 31.61 -2.44
CA VAL A 90 -13.29 31.49 -3.25
C VAL A 90 -14.52 31.21 -2.36
N MET A 91 -14.39 30.36 -1.35
CA MET A 91 -15.49 30.08 -0.40
C MET A 91 -15.86 31.32 0.41
N GLU A 92 -14.89 32.13 0.82
CA GLU A 92 -15.13 33.40 1.53
C GLU A 92 -15.84 34.42 0.64
N MET A 93 -15.40 34.60 -0.61
CA MET A 93 -16.08 35.46 -1.58
C MET A 93 -17.51 34.99 -1.87
N MET A 94 -17.74 33.68 -1.94
CA MET A 94 -19.08 33.13 -2.14
C MET A 94 -19.97 33.42 -0.94
N SER A 95 -19.46 33.26 0.29
CA SER A 95 -20.18 33.58 1.52
C SER A 95 -20.55 35.08 1.59
N GLN A 96 -19.63 35.96 1.20
CA GLN A 96 -19.87 37.42 1.14
C GLN A 96 -20.94 37.82 0.12
N LYS A 97 -21.11 37.06 -0.96
CA LYS A 97 -22.16 37.33 -1.97
C LYS A 97 -23.53 36.74 -1.62
N ILE A 98 -23.60 35.84 -0.64
CA ILE A 98 -24.84 35.22 -0.17
C ILE A 98 -25.49 36.04 0.96
N GLN A 99 -24.70 36.83 1.70
CA GLN A 99 -25.21 37.90 2.57
C GLN A 99 -25.67 39.12 1.75
#